data_AF-A0A5S9M2I1-F1
#
_entry.id   AF-A0A5S9M2I1-F1
#
_cell.length_a   1.000
_cell.length_b   1.000
_cell.length_c   1.000
_cell.angle_alpha   90.00
_cell.angle_beta   90.00
_cell.angle_gamma   90.00
#
_symmetry.space_group_name_H-M   'P 1'
#
loop_
_entity.id
_entity.type
_entity.pdbx_description
1 polymer ?
#
loop_
_entity_poly.entity_id
_entity_poly.type
_entity_poly.pdbx_seq_one_letter_code
_entity_poly.pdbx_strand_id
1 'polypeptide(L)'
;MVIQDDFQAPVNDSLEMVDIEKGQTTQVPVRFHSASDAVPVLTRERPTAYLILPGHEGVEKKLRTLGLKCVTLPAGMKVPVQAYQVTKREEKSKTDIQLETKLVDKKRQLPKGTKVYVTAQPQTNLLSLALEPESKDSYMSSGFIASKTGDELPVYRFVLPQKTLGIQKKRLK
;
A
#
# COMPACT_ATOMS: atom_id res chain seq x y z
N MET A 1 4.18 9.26 0.70
CA MET A 1 3.43 8.44 -0.28
C MET A 1 1.99 8.35 0.15
N VAL A 2 1.07 8.28 -0.81
CA VAL A 2 -0.38 8.17 -0.57
C VAL A 2 -0.72 6.69 -0.36
N ILE A 3 -1.52 6.40 0.67
CA ILE A 3 -1.99 5.06 1.02
C ILE A 3 -3.49 4.90 0.74
N GLN A 4 -4.25 5.92 1.11
CA GLN A 4 -5.66 6.05 0.79
C GLN A 4 -5.92 7.46 0.29
N ASP A 5 -6.82 7.55 -0.67
CA ASP A 5 -7.35 8.76 -1.24
C ASP A 5 -8.86 8.64 -1.36
N ASP A 6 -9.51 9.78 -1.52
CA ASP A 6 -10.94 9.86 -1.80
C ASP A 6 -11.19 10.86 -2.93
N PHE A 7 -12.25 10.60 -3.69
CA PHE A 7 -12.66 11.49 -4.74
C PHE A 7 -13.28 12.76 -4.14
N GLN A 8 -13.06 13.89 -4.81
CA GLN A 8 -13.89 15.06 -4.55
C GLN A 8 -15.34 14.79 -4.94
N ALA A 9 -16.24 15.67 -4.48
CA ALA A 9 -17.64 15.62 -4.84
C ALA A 9 -17.79 15.56 -6.37
N PRO A 10 -18.68 14.70 -6.88
CA PRO A 10 -18.81 14.51 -8.32
C PRO A 10 -19.24 15.81 -8.98
N VAL A 11 -18.63 16.11 -10.11
CA VAL A 11 -19.01 17.25 -10.95
C VAL A 11 -20.14 16.81 -11.87
N ASN A 12 -21.18 17.64 -12.00
CA ASN A 12 -22.21 17.42 -13.00
C ASN A 12 -21.67 17.88 -14.36
N ASP A 13 -21.71 16.99 -15.35
CA ASP A 13 -21.27 17.28 -16.71
C ASP A 13 -22.19 16.56 -17.71
N SER A 14 -21.90 16.64 -19.00
CA SER A 14 -22.61 15.91 -20.06
C SER A 14 -21.64 15.13 -20.96
N LEU A 15 -22.02 13.90 -21.30
CA LEU A 15 -21.32 13.13 -22.33
C LEU A 15 -22.09 13.22 -23.64
N GLU A 16 -21.34 13.45 -24.71
CA GLU A 16 -21.83 13.35 -26.07
C GLU A 16 -22.01 11.88 -26.45
N MET A 17 -23.26 11.48 -26.73
CA MET A 17 -23.62 10.09 -27.03
C MET A 17 -24.55 10.03 -28.24
N VAL A 18 -24.53 8.90 -28.97
CA VAL A 18 -25.44 8.69 -30.10
C VAL A 18 -26.76 8.10 -29.60
N ASP A 19 -27.87 8.79 -29.87
CA ASP A 19 -29.23 8.27 -29.72
C ASP A 19 -29.50 7.29 -30.89
N ILE A 20 -29.57 6.00 -30.57
CA ILE A 20 -29.70 4.92 -31.56
C ILE A 20 -31.06 4.99 -32.27
N GLU A 21 -32.12 5.45 -31.60
CA GLU A 21 -33.46 5.52 -32.19
C GLU A 21 -33.56 6.67 -33.19
N LYS A 22 -32.89 7.80 -32.90
CA LYS A 22 -32.96 9.01 -33.73
C LYS A 22 -31.80 9.15 -34.72
N GLY A 23 -30.74 8.34 -34.58
CA GLY A 23 -29.52 8.45 -35.39
C GLY A 23 -28.80 9.80 -35.22
N GLN A 24 -28.97 10.45 -34.07
CA GLN A 24 -28.46 11.79 -33.79
C GLN A 24 -27.67 11.81 -32.49
N THR A 25 -26.76 12.76 -32.36
CA THR A 25 -26.01 12.95 -31.13
C THR A 25 -26.83 13.71 -30.09
N THR A 26 -26.76 13.29 -28.84
CA THR A 26 -27.42 13.91 -27.69
C THR A 26 -26.46 14.06 -26.51
N GLN A 27 -26.68 15.08 -25.69
CA GLN A 27 -25.93 15.33 -24.46
C GLN A 27 -26.62 14.61 -23.30
N VAL A 28 -25.97 13.59 -22.76
CA VAL A 28 -26.48 12.83 -21.61
C VAL A 28 -25.85 13.38 -20.33
N PRO A 29 -26.65 13.87 -19.36
CA PRO A 29 -26.11 14.35 -18.10
C PRO A 29 -25.49 13.19 -17.31
N VAL A 30 -24.28 13.40 -16.81
CA VAL A 30 -23.54 12.44 -16.00
C VAL A 30 -23.02 13.09 -14.73
N ARG A 31 -22.75 12.24 -13.73
CA ARG A 31 -21.96 12.62 -12.55
C ARG A 31 -20.58 12.03 -12.70
N PHE A 32 -19.57 12.89 -12.79
CA PHE A 32 -18.18 12.49 -13.00
C PHE A 32 -17.37 12.58 -11.69
N HIS A 33 -16.66 11.51 -11.35
CA HIS A 33 -15.63 11.52 -10.32
C HIS A 33 -14.25 11.54 -10.97
N SER A 34 -13.48 12.59 -10.72
CA SER A 34 -12.16 12.79 -11.31
C SER A 34 -11.06 12.22 -10.41
N ALA A 35 -10.32 11.23 -10.90
CA ALA A 35 -9.13 10.72 -10.21
C ALA A 35 -8.00 11.77 -10.15
N SER A 36 -7.97 12.71 -11.08
CA SER A 36 -7.01 13.82 -11.09
C SER A 36 -7.21 14.78 -9.93
N ASP A 37 -8.45 14.86 -9.41
CA ASP A 37 -8.81 15.73 -8.29
C ASP A 37 -8.88 14.99 -6.96
N ALA A 38 -8.53 13.70 -6.93
CA ALA A 38 -8.53 12.88 -5.73
C ALA A 38 -7.57 13.45 -4.68
N VAL A 39 -8.01 13.46 -3.42
CA VAL A 39 -7.25 14.01 -2.31
C VAL A 39 -6.77 12.88 -1.39
N PRO A 40 -5.51 12.93 -0.91
CA PRO A 40 -5.00 11.90 -0.03
C PRO A 40 -5.65 12.00 1.36
N VAL A 41 -6.25 10.90 1.82
CA VAL A 41 -6.85 10.77 3.16
C VAL A 41 -5.85 10.20 4.16
N LEU A 42 -4.97 9.31 3.70
CA LEU A 42 -3.89 8.74 4.50
C LEU A 42 -2.57 8.80 3.73
N THR A 43 -1.55 9.41 4.34
CA THR A 43 -0.20 9.44 3.81
C THR A 43 0.81 8.90 4.82
N ARG A 44 1.90 8.34 4.31
CA ARG A 44 3.04 7.85 5.11
C ARG A 44 4.36 8.25 4.49
N GLU A 45 5.40 8.34 5.32
CA GLU A 45 6.78 8.41 4.82
C GLU A 45 7.09 7.15 4.01
N ARG A 46 7.93 7.24 2.97
CA ARG A 46 8.33 6.04 2.21
C ARG A 46 9.40 5.28 3.00
N PRO A 47 9.24 3.97 3.28
CA PRO A 47 10.28 3.20 3.94
C PRO A 47 11.46 2.97 2.99
N THR A 48 12.63 2.66 3.52
CA THR A 48 13.80 2.25 2.73
C THR A 48 13.56 0.88 2.08
N ALA A 49 12.90 -0.03 2.78
CA ALA A 49 12.51 -1.32 2.23
C ALA A 49 11.25 -1.88 2.91
N TYR A 50 10.53 -2.73 2.19
CA TYR A 50 9.54 -3.63 2.77
C TYR A 50 10.18 -5.01 3.00
N LEU A 51 9.80 -5.64 4.11
CA LEU A 51 10.29 -6.95 4.52
C LEU A 51 9.10 -7.89 4.65
N ILE A 52 9.13 -9.03 3.97
CA ILE A 52 8.05 -10.02 4.01
C ILE A 52 8.64 -11.32 4.58
N LEU A 53 8.03 -11.85 5.64
CA LEU A 53 8.46 -13.11 6.23
C LEU A 53 8.30 -14.29 5.25
N PRO A 54 9.03 -15.40 5.46
CA PRO A 54 8.82 -16.64 4.71
C PRO A 54 7.38 -17.17 4.84
N GLY A 55 6.91 -17.99 3.88
CA GLY A 55 5.54 -18.53 3.86
C GLY A 55 4.53 -17.70 3.05
N HIS A 56 5.02 -16.69 2.33
CA HIS A 56 4.22 -15.81 1.47
C HIS A 56 4.69 -15.84 0.00
N GLU A 57 5.03 -17.02 -0.51
CA GLU A 57 5.59 -17.22 -1.86
C GLU A 57 4.61 -16.77 -2.95
N GLY A 58 3.30 -16.85 -2.69
CA GLY A 58 2.26 -16.32 -3.56
C GLY A 58 2.36 -14.80 -3.75
N VAL A 59 2.72 -14.07 -2.68
CA VAL A 59 2.93 -12.61 -2.70
C VAL A 59 4.16 -12.30 -3.54
N GLU A 60 5.24 -13.03 -3.30
CA GLU A 60 6.48 -12.89 -4.07
C GLU A 60 6.25 -13.11 -5.57
N LYS A 61 5.48 -14.14 -5.94
CA LYS A 61 5.14 -14.40 -7.34
C LYS A 61 4.40 -13.23 -7.98
N LYS A 62 3.40 -12.68 -7.31
CA LYS A 62 2.63 -11.54 -7.82
C LYS A 62 3.49 -10.28 -7.95
N LEU A 63 4.25 -9.93 -6.92
CA LEU A 63 5.14 -8.75 -6.96
C LEU A 63 6.18 -8.87 -8.08
N ARG A 64 6.76 -10.06 -8.28
CA ARG A 64 7.68 -10.33 -9.39
C ARG A 64 7.01 -10.18 -10.75
N THR A 65 5.77 -10.65 -10.93
CA THR A 65 5.00 -10.43 -12.16
C THR A 65 4.78 -8.95 -12.45
N LEU A 66 4.64 -8.12 -11.41
CA LEU A 66 4.57 -6.66 -11.51
C LEU A 66 5.93 -5.98 -11.75
N GLY A 67 7.01 -6.76 -11.96
CA GLY A 67 8.35 -6.25 -12.25
C GLY A 67 9.15 -5.83 -11.01
N LEU A 68 8.63 -6.07 -9.80
CA LEU A 68 9.34 -5.75 -8.55
C LEU A 68 10.40 -6.79 -8.23
N LYS A 69 11.58 -6.30 -7.85
CA LYS A 69 12.72 -7.12 -7.47
C LYS A 69 12.85 -7.15 -5.96
N CYS A 70 13.24 -8.31 -5.44
CA CYS A 70 13.64 -8.48 -4.05
C CYS A 70 14.96 -9.22 -3.94
N VAL A 71 15.60 -9.08 -2.78
CA VAL A 71 16.66 -9.97 -2.34
C VAL A 71 16.14 -10.86 -1.21
N THR A 72 16.72 -12.04 -1.08
CA THR A 72 16.36 -12.99 -0.02
C THR A 72 17.42 -12.95 1.06
N LEU A 73 17.01 -12.81 2.32
CA LEU A 73 17.93 -12.76 3.44
C LEU A 73 18.65 -14.11 3.61
N PRO A 74 19.99 -14.16 3.52
CA PRO A 74 20.75 -15.42 3.48
C PRO A 74 20.85 -16.11 4.85
N ALA A 75 20.70 -15.35 5.94
CA ALA A 75 20.76 -15.82 7.32
C ALA A 75 19.83 -14.96 8.20
N GLY A 76 19.43 -15.47 9.37
CA GLY A 76 18.61 -14.69 10.28
C GLY A 76 19.35 -13.45 10.81
N MET A 77 18.66 -12.33 10.96
CA MET A 77 19.25 -11.07 11.40
C MET A 77 18.28 -10.28 12.29
N LYS A 78 18.80 -9.63 13.35
CA LYS A 78 18.03 -8.74 14.21
C LYS A 78 18.13 -7.30 13.71
N VAL A 79 17.01 -6.71 13.32
CA VAL A 79 16.97 -5.33 12.79
C VAL A 79 15.83 -4.52 13.41
N PRO A 80 15.99 -3.19 13.53
CA PRO A 80 14.87 -2.31 13.84
C PRO A 80 13.89 -2.28 12.65
N VAL A 81 12.60 -2.43 12.93
CA VAL A 81 11.53 -2.40 11.94
C VAL A 81 10.34 -1.63 12.49
N GLN A 82 9.47 -1.17 11.61
CA GLN A 82 8.11 -0.78 11.96
C GLN A 82 7.18 -1.94 11.62
N ALA A 83 6.50 -2.47 12.63
CA ALA A 83 5.51 -3.53 12.49
C ALA A 83 4.11 -2.94 12.40
N TYR A 84 3.24 -3.53 11.57
CA TYR A 84 1.83 -3.18 11.54
C TYR A 84 1.07 -4.03 12.56
N GLN A 85 0.43 -3.37 13.51
CA GLN A 85 -0.48 -3.96 14.47
C GLN A 85 -1.92 -3.67 14.02
N VAL A 86 -2.71 -4.70 13.72
CA VAL A 86 -4.10 -4.52 13.28
C VAL A 86 -4.95 -4.07 14.46
N THR A 87 -5.52 -2.88 14.37
CA THR A 87 -6.39 -2.29 15.40
C THR A 87 -7.87 -2.49 15.08
N LYS A 88 -8.23 -2.54 13.80
CA LYS A 88 -9.58 -2.81 13.34
C LYS A 88 -9.53 -3.64 12.06
N ARG A 89 -10.47 -4.58 11.94
CA ARG A 89 -10.74 -5.35 10.72
C ARG A 89 -12.25 -5.40 10.49
N GLU A 90 -12.67 -5.02 9.30
CA GLU A 90 -14.06 -5.03 8.87
C GLU A 90 -14.14 -5.71 7.50
N GLU A 91 -14.84 -6.83 7.42
CA GLU A 91 -14.99 -7.59 6.17
C GLU A 91 -16.28 -7.16 5.49
N LYS A 92 -16.16 -6.42 4.38
CA LYS A 92 -17.31 -6.02 3.54
C LYS A 92 -17.69 -7.12 2.57
N SER A 93 -16.69 -7.84 2.06
CA SER A 93 -16.86 -9.06 1.27
C SER A 93 -15.61 -9.93 1.37
N LYS A 94 -15.66 -11.13 0.78
CA LYS A 94 -14.53 -12.07 0.75
C LYS A 94 -13.23 -11.48 0.19
N THR A 95 -13.32 -10.45 -0.66
CA THR A 95 -12.18 -9.78 -1.31
C THR A 95 -12.12 -8.29 -1.03
N ASP A 96 -12.93 -7.79 -0.09
CA ASP A 96 -12.95 -6.38 0.32
C ASP A 96 -12.95 -6.32 1.85
N ILE A 97 -11.75 -6.22 2.41
CA ILE A 97 -11.49 -6.12 3.84
C ILE A 97 -10.92 -4.73 4.11
N GLN A 98 -11.58 -3.99 4.97
CA GLN A 98 -11.05 -2.74 5.50
C GLN A 98 -10.25 -3.02 6.76
N LEU A 99 -9.04 -2.47 6.79
CA LEU A 99 -8.12 -2.60 7.91
C LEU A 99 -7.73 -1.22 8.40
N GLU A 100 -7.54 -1.12 9.71
CA GLU A 100 -6.81 -0.02 10.34
C GLU A 100 -5.64 -0.63 11.10
N THR A 101 -4.46 -0.02 10.99
CA THR A 101 -3.28 -0.49 11.70
C THR A 101 -2.54 0.64 12.40
N LYS A 102 -1.87 0.27 13.49
CA LYS A 102 -0.89 1.11 14.16
C LYS A 102 0.51 0.62 13.82
N LEU A 103 1.40 1.54 13.49
CA LEU A 103 2.83 1.26 13.36
C LEU A 103 3.48 1.20 14.74
N VAL A 104 4.26 0.14 14.98
CA VAL A 104 5.02 -0.06 16.21
C VAL A 104 6.49 -0.27 15.86
N ASP A 105 7.35 0.65 16.29
CA ASP A 105 8.80 0.50 16.14
C ASP A 105 9.31 -0.55 17.13
N LYS A 106 10.03 -1.57 16.62
CA LYS A 106 10.63 -2.61 17.46
C LYS A 106 11.85 -3.24 16.81
N LYS A 107 12.67 -3.93 17.62
CA LYS A 107 13.70 -4.82 17.09
C LYS A 107 13.11 -6.20 16.83
N ARG A 108 13.12 -6.65 15.57
CA ARG A 108 12.60 -7.96 15.16
C ARG A 108 13.76 -8.86 14.74
N GLN A 109 13.72 -10.11 15.20
CA GLN A 109 14.54 -11.17 14.64
C GLN A 109 13.87 -11.64 13.35
N LEU A 110 14.48 -11.31 12.21
CA LEU A 110 14.03 -11.78 10.90
C LEU A 110 14.65 -13.15 10.63
N PRO A 111 13.88 -14.16 10.22
CA PRO A 111 14.42 -15.46 9.84
C PRO A 111 15.12 -15.40 8.48
N LYS A 112 15.99 -16.39 8.23
CA LYS A 112 16.50 -16.69 6.89
C LYS A 112 15.34 -16.87 5.92
N GLY A 113 15.49 -16.41 4.69
CA GLY A 113 14.43 -16.50 3.66
C GLY A 113 13.49 -15.29 3.62
N THR A 114 13.58 -14.36 4.58
CA THR A 114 12.83 -13.09 4.53
C THR A 114 13.11 -12.35 3.23
N LYS A 115 12.06 -11.92 2.53
CA LYS A 115 12.18 -11.17 1.27
C LYS A 115 12.29 -9.69 1.56
N VAL A 116 13.24 -9.03 0.91
CA VAL A 116 13.55 -7.61 1.10
C VAL A 116 13.34 -6.88 -0.22
N TYR A 117 12.36 -5.99 -0.23
CA TYR A 117 12.02 -5.14 -1.37
C TYR A 117 12.48 -3.71 -1.09
N VAL A 118 13.65 -3.34 -1.61
CA VAL A 118 14.19 -1.98 -1.49
C VAL A 118 13.31 -1.02 -2.31
N THR A 119 12.95 0.14 -1.77
CA THR A 119 12.05 1.09 -2.47
C THR A 119 12.77 1.95 -3.51
N ALA A 120 14.10 1.96 -3.52
CA ALA A 120 14.92 2.57 -4.56
C ALA A 120 14.96 1.69 -5.84
N GLN A 121 13.80 1.44 -6.43
CA GLN A 121 13.64 0.69 -7.68
C GLN A 121 12.44 1.21 -8.49
N PRO A 122 12.39 0.94 -9.81
CA PRO A 122 11.20 1.22 -10.62
C PRO A 122 9.95 0.56 -10.05
N GLN A 123 8.78 1.10 -10.35
CA GLN A 123 7.48 0.57 -9.88
C GLN A 123 7.31 0.53 -8.36
N THR A 124 8.15 1.20 -7.57
CA THR A 124 8.06 1.19 -6.10
C THR A 124 6.70 1.63 -5.53
N ASN A 125 5.92 2.42 -6.27
CA ASN A 125 4.58 2.81 -5.82
C ASN A 125 3.64 1.60 -5.70
N LEU A 126 3.85 0.56 -6.51
CA LEU A 126 3.12 -0.71 -6.40
C LEU A 126 3.42 -1.44 -5.09
N LEU A 127 4.63 -1.28 -4.52
CA LEU A 127 4.92 -1.85 -3.18
C LEU A 127 4.05 -1.21 -2.13
N SER A 128 3.91 0.12 -2.14
CA SER A 128 3.06 0.83 -1.18
C SER A 128 1.59 0.45 -1.35
N LEU A 129 1.12 0.35 -2.60
CA LEU A 129 -0.25 -0.07 -2.88
C LEU A 129 -0.50 -1.52 -2.39
N ALA A 130 0.44 -2.43 -2.62
CA ALA A 130 0.25 -3.85 -2.33
C ALA A 130 0.54 -4.24 -0.87
N LEU A 131 1.44 -3.52 -0.17
CA LEU A 131 2.00 -3.93 1.12
C LEU A 131 1.64 -3.00 2.29
N GLU A 132 0.96 -1.88 2.06
CA GLU A 132 0.41 -1.04 3.14
C GLU A 132 -1.02 -1.53 3.47
N PRO A 133 -1.31 -1.96 4.71
CA PRO A 133 -2.57 -2.66 5.05
C PRO A 133 -3.85 -1.90 4.73
N GLU A 134 -3.81 -0.57 4.84
CA GLU A 134 -4.95 0.32 4.63
C GLU A 134 -5.18 0.64 3.15
N SER A 135 -4.23 0.32 2.27
CA SER A 135 -4.44 0.48 0.83
C SER A 135 -5.54 -0.46 0.35
N LYS A 136 -6.43 0.06 -0.50
CA LYS A 136 -7.58 -0.68 -1.05
C LYS A 136 -7.16 -1.93 -1.82
N ASP A 137 -6.05 -1.85 -2.53
CA ASP A 137 -5.51 -2.95 -3.35
C ASP A 137 -4.37 -3.71 -2.65
N SER A 138 -4.28 -3.60 -1.32
CA SER A 138 -3.26 -4.34 -0.57
C SER A 138 -3.56 -5.84 -0.55
N TYR A 139 -2.51 -6.64 -0.33
CA TYR A 139 -2.69 -8.08 -0.14
C TYR A 139 -3.44 -8.40 1.15
N MET A 140 -3.50 -7.49 2.12
CA MET A 140 -4.25 -7.69 3.35
C MET A 140 -5.73 -7.32 3.16
N SER A 141 -6.04 -6.24 2.44
CA SER A 141 -7.42 -5.83 2.14
C SER A 141 -8.12 -6.79 1.18
N SER A 142 -7.38 -7.42 0.27
CA SER A 142 -7.91 -8.49 -0.59
C SER A 142 -8.03 -9.86 0.10
N GLY A 143 -7.56 -9.99 1.36
CA GLY A 143 -7.52 -11.24 2.10
C GLY A 143 -6.46 -12.24 1.63
N PHE A 144 -5.58 -11.85 0.69
CA PHE A 144 -4.50 -12.70 0.18
C PHE A 144 -3.41 -12.97 1.23
N ILE A 145 -3.15 -12.00 2.10
CA ILE A 145 -2.50 -12.18 3.39
C ILE A 145 -3.58 -12.12 4.46
N ALA A 146 -3.84 -13.24 5.12
CA ALA A 146 -4.82 -13.31 6.20
C ALA A 146 -4.43 -12.41 7.37
N SER A 147 -5.42 -11.77 7.99
CA SER A 147 -5.25 -10.91 9.16
C SER A 147 -6.49 -10.93 10.05
N LYS A 148 -6.33 -10.60 11.32
CA LYS A 148 -7.37 -10.42 12.33
C LYS A 148 -7.04 -9.21 13.20
N THR A 149 -8.06 -8.64 13.83
CA THR A 149 -7.85 -7.61 14.85
C THR A 149 -6.95 -8.16 15.96
N GLY A 150 -5.90 -7.41 16.31
CA GLY A 150 -4.88 -7.83 17.28
C GLY A 150 -3.69 -8.57 16.67
N ASP A 151 -3.69 -8.86 15.37
CA ASP A 151 -2.54 -9.48 14.72
C ASP A 151 -1.41 -8.48 14.48
N GLU A 152 -0.17 -8.99 14.57
CA GLU A 152 0.98 -8.36 13.92
C GLU A 152 1.14 -8.96 12.52
N LEU A 153 1.17 -8.11 11.50
CA LEU A 153 1.26 -8.57 10.12
C LEU A 153 2.67 -9.09 9.77
N PRO A 154 2.77 -10.05 8.83
CA PRO A 154 4.06 -10.63 8.40
C PRO A 154 4.83 -9.73 7.42
N VAL A 155 4.38 -8.48 7.27
CA VAL A 155 4.99 -7.45 6.44
C VAL A 155 5.51 -6.36 7.37
N TYR A 156 6.75 -5.94 7.17
CA TYR A 156 7.40 -4.92 7.99
C TYR A 156 8.00 -3.83 7.12
N ARG A 157 8.13 -2.65 7.71
CA ARG A 157 8.83 -1.52 7.11
C ARG A 157 10.23 -1.41 7.72
N PHE A 158 11.23 -1.29 6.88
CA PHE A 158 12.57 -0.88 7.29
C PHE A 158 12.79 0.58 6.90
N VAL A 159 13.07 1.42 7.89
CA VAL A 159 13.36 2.84 7.69
C VAL A 159 14.78 3.10 8.17
N LEU A 160 15.64 3.60 7.29
CA LEU A 160 16.98 4.03 7.68
C LEU A 160 16.87 5.22 8.64
N PRO A 161 17.50 5.17 9.83
CA PRO A 161 17.51 6.31 10.73
C PRO A 161 18.22 7.49 10.08
N GLN A 162 17.63 8.69 10.14
CA GLN A 162 18.26 9.92 9.63
C GLN A 162 19.64 10.20 10.24
N LYS A 163 19.86 9.77 11.50
CA LYS A 163 21.17 9.82 12.17
C LYS A 163 22.25 9.02 11.43
N THR A 164 21.90 7.88 10.85
CA THR A 164 22.83 7.02 10.10
C THR A 164 23.23 7.66 8.76
N LEU A 165 22.43 8.59 8.25
CA LEU A 165 22.68 9.34 7.01
C LEU A 165 23.45 10.65 7.22
N GLY A 166 23.81 11.00 8.47
CA GLY A 166 24.55 12.24 8.78
C GLY A 166 23.75 13.54 8.58
N ILE A 167 22.44 13.46 8.38
CA ILE A 167 21.59 14.63 8.10
C ILE A 167 21.12 15.24 9.43
N GLN A 168 21.68 16.38 9.81
CA GLN A 168 21.16 17.17 10.94
C GLN A 168 19.87 17.88 10.50
N LYS A 169 18.77 17.69 11.24
CA LYS A 169 17.51 18.44 11.04
C LYS A 169 17.80 19.94 11.19
N LYS A 170 17.77 20.69 10.09
CA LYS A 170 17.51 22.14 10.18
C LYS A 170 16.08 22.29 10.72
N ARG A 171 15.95 22.74 11.97
CA ARG A 171 14.66 23.24 12.48
C ARG A 171 14.32 24.46 11.61
N LEU A 172 13.27 24.37 10.81
CA LEU A 172 12.61 25.59 10.35
C LEU A 172 12.03 26.25 11.61
N LYS A 173 12.42 27.50 11.83
CA LYS A 173 11.80 28.40 12.81
C LYS A 173 10.47 28.89 12.23
#